data_AF-A0A416ENH1-F1
#
_entry.id   AF-A0A416ENH1-F1
#
_cell.length_a   1.000
_cell.length_b   1.000
_cell.length_c   1.000
_cell.angle_alpha   90.00
_cell.angle_beta   90.00
_cell.angle_gamma   90.00
#
_symmetry.space_group_name_H-M   'P 1'
#
loop_
_entity.id
_entity.type
_entity.pdbx_description
1 polymer ?
#
loop_
_entity_poly.entity_id
_entity_poly.type
_entity_poly.pdbx_seq_one_letter_code
_entity_poly.pdbx_strand_id
1 'polypeptide(L)'
;MVVGIICFVIAIIAFVIAVLQFMEKGFLFNNAYLWASKEERKRMNKKPHYKQSGVIFLSIGIIFSLNALDALFKQDWIFPVVIVIAIGTIIYAIVSSVVIEKRK
;
A
#
# COMPACT_ATOMS: atom_id res chain seq x y z
N MET A 1 21.70 -5.31 -10.26
CA MET A 1 21.65 -6.47 -9.35
C MET A 1 21.32 -6.06 -7.91
N VAL A 2 22.16 -5.28 -7.20
CA VAL A 2 21.88 -4.86 -5.80
C VAL A 2 20.55 -4.11 -5.65
N VAL A 3 20.27 -3.14 -6.53
CA VAL A 3 19.00 -2.40 -6.54
C VAL A 3 17.79 -3.34 -6.67
N GLY A 4 17.86 -4.32 -7.57
CA GLY A 4 16.79 -5.31 -7.77
C GLY A 4 16.53 -6.16 -6.53
N ILE A 5 17.59 -6.56 -5.80
CA ILE A 5 17.46 -7.32 -4.55
C ILE A 5 16.76 -6.46 -3.48
N ILE A 6 17.17 -5.19 -3.34
CA ILE A 6 16.54 -4.25 -2.39
C ILE A 6 15.06 -4.07 -2.73
N CYS A 7 14.73 -3.84 -4.00
CA CYS A 7 13.35 -3.73 -4.45
C CYS A 7 12.54 -5.00 -4.15
N PHE A 8 13.12 -6.18 -4.36
CA PHE A 8 12.44 -7.45 -4.10
C PHE A 8 12.16 -7.66 -2.60
N VAL A 9 13.11 -7.32 -1.73
CA VAL A 9 12.92 -7.38 -0.26
C VAL A 9 11.80 -6.44 0.17
N ILE A 10 11.78 -5.20 -0.34
CA ILE A 10 10.71 -4.24 -0.04
C ILE A 10 9.35 -4.78 -0.51
N ALA A 11 9.29 -5.39 -1.70
CA ALA A 11 8.08 -5.98 -2.23
C ALA A 11 7.53 -7.09 -1.32
N ILE A 12 8.38 -8.01 -0.84
CA ILE A 12 7.98 -9.07 0.09
C ILE A 12 7.39 -8.47 1.37
N ILE A 13 8.08 -7.51 1.97
CA ILE A 13 7.60 -6.85 3.19
C ILE A 13 6.24 -6.19 2.95
N ALA A 14 6.09 -5.48 1.82
CA ALA A 14 4.84 -4.83 1.45
C ALA A 14 3.70 -5.85 1.26
N PHE A 15 3.94 -6.99 0.60
CA PHE A 15 2.93 -8.04 0.45
C PHE A 15 2.55 -8.68 1.79
N VAL A 16 3.51 -8.93 2.68
CA VAL A 16 3.22 -9.44 4.03
C VAL A 16 2.33 -8.46 4.78
N ILE A 17 2.65 -7.17 4.74
CA ILE A 17 1.81 -6.13 5.35
C ILE A 17 0.43 -6.11 4.70
N ALA A 18 0.34 -6.17 3.37
CA ALA A 18 -0.94 -6.17 2.65
C ALA A 18 -1.84 -7.33 3.10
N VAL A 19 -1.30 -8.55 3.19
CA VAL A 19 -2.02 -9.75 3.67
C VAL A 19 -2.50 -9.54 5.10
N LEU A 20 -1.63 -9.08 6.01
CA LEU A 20 -2.02 -8.79 7.39
C LEU A 20 -3.13 -7.73 7.47
N GLN A 21 -3.04 -6.67 6.67
CA GLN A 21 -4.06 -5.63 6.62
C GLN A 21 -5.41 -6.18 6.11
N PHE A 22 -5.41 -7.00 5.05
CA PHE A 22 -6.65 -7.61 4.54
C PHE A 22 -7.27 -8.62 5.50
N MET A 23 -6.45 -9.27 6.33
CA MET A 23 -6.91 -10.13 7.41
C MET A 23 -7.35 -9.35 8.65
N GLU A 24 -7.28 -8.01 8.63
CA GLU A 24 -7.55 -7.13 9.78
C GLU A 24 -6.67 -7.48 11.01
N LYS A 25 -5.45 -7.99 10.77
CA LYS A 25 -4.49 -8.45 11.79
C LYS A 25 -3.35 -7.46 12.00
N GLY A 26 -2.90 -7.36 13.24
CA GLY A 26 -1.74 -6.56 13.62
C GLY A 26 -2.00 -5.05 13.62
N PHE A 27 -0.93 -4.27 13.48
CA PHE A 27 -0.99 -2.81 13.53
C PHE A 27 -1.67 -2.23 12.28
N LEU A 28 -2.55 -1.24 12.46
CA LEU A 28 -3.23 -0.56 11.35
C LEU A 28 -2.34 0.54 10.75
N PHE A 29 -1.78 0.30 9.57
CA PHE A 29 -0.92 1.25 8.87
C PHE A 29 -1.75 2.23 8.04
N ASN A 30 -2.54 3.07 8.71
CA ASN A 30 -3.41 4.06 8.07
C ASN A 30 -3.24 5.44 8.72
N ASN A 31 -3.18 6.50 7.92
CA ASN A 31 -2.96 7.86 8.41
C ASN A 31 -4.03 8.29 9.43
N ALA A 32 -5.30 7.97 9.21
CA ALA A 32 -6.35 8.30 10.18
C ALA A 32 -6.12 7.62 11.54
N TYR A 33 -5.64 6.38 11.54
CA TYR A 33 -5.34 5.64 12.78
C TYR A 33 -4.08 6.15 13.48
N LEU A 34 -3.02 6.40 12.72
CA LEU A 34 -1.73 6.80 13.23
C LEU A 34 -1.78 8.18 13.91
N TRP A 35 -2.59 9.12 13.39
CA TRP A 35 -2.75 10.46 13.95
C TRP A 35 -3.90 10.58 14.95
N ALA A 36 -4.76 9.56 15.09
CA ALA A 36 -5.84 9.56 16.08
C ALA A 36 -5.32 9.40 17.52
N SER A 37 -5.98 10.08 18.46
CA SER A 37 -5.81 9.92 19.90
C SER A 37 -6.21 8.52 20.38
N LYS A 38 -5.82 8.16 21.61
CA LYS A 38 -6.16 6.84 22.19
C LYS A 38 -7.67 6.61 22.26
N GLU A 39 -8.46 7.64 22.57
CA GLU A 39 -9.92 7.53 22.65
C GLU A 39 -10.54 7.38 21.26
N GLU A 40 -10.10 8.17 20.29
CA GLU A 40 -10.55 8.07 18.90
C GLU A 40 -10.25 6.68 18.32
N ARG A 41 -9.05 6.14 18.57
CA ARG A 41 -8.67 4.78 18.14
C ARG A 41 -9.56 3.67 18.71
N LYS A 42 -10.11 3.86 19.92
CA LYS A 42 -11.05 2.90 20.54
C LYS A 42 -12.43 2.95 19.90
N ARG A 43 -12.88 4.12 19.46
CA ARG A 43 -14.21 4.35 18.86
C ARG A 43 -14.22 4.22 17.33
N MET A 44 -13.05 4.22 16.69
CA MET A 44 -12.90 4.14 15.24
C MET A 44 -13.31 2.77 14.68
N ASN A 45 -14.14 2.77 13.64
CA ASN A 45 -14.36 1.59 12.81
C ASN A 45 -13.11 1.34 11.94
N LYS A 46 -12.27 0.37 12.33
CA LYS A 46 -10.96 0.12 11.71
C LYS A 46 -11.02 -0.63 10.39
N LYS A 47 -12.08 -1.39 10.14
CA LYS A 47 -12.24 -2.24 8.95
C LYS A 47 -12.00 -1.53 7.61
N PRO A 48 -12.63 -0.37 7.33
CA PRO A 48 -12.36 0.36 6.08
C PRO A 48 -10.91 0.82 5.95
N HIS A 49 -10.28 1.22 7.05
CA HIS A 49 -8.89 1.65 7.08
C HIS A 49 -7.92 0.49 6.83
N TYR A 50 -8.19 -0.69 7.40
CA TYR A 50 -7.43 -1.92 7.11
C TYR A 50 -7.51 -2.28 5.62
N LYS A 51 -8.72 -2.26 5.03
CA LYS A 51 -8.90 -2.54 3.60
C LYS A 51 -8.15 -1.53 2.72
N GLN A 52 -8.25 -0.24 3.05
CA GLN A 52 -7.54 0.81 2.32
C GLN A 52 -6.02 0.57 2.37
N SER A 53 -5.46 0.41 3.58
CA SER A 53 -4.03 0.17 3.77
C SER A 53 -3.57 -1.11 3.07
N GLY A 54 -4.36 -2.18 3.10
CA GLY A 54 -4.05 -3.41 2.38
C GLY A 54 -3.90 -3.20 0.87
N VAL A 55 -4.80 -2.43 0.24
CA VAL A 55 -4.68 -2.11 -1.19
C VAL A 55 -3.44 -1.25 -1.47
N ILE A 56 -3.13 -0.27 -0.61
CA ILE A 56 -1.94 0.58 -0.79
C ILE A 56 -0.66 -0.27 -0.70
N PHE A 57 -0.52 -1.12 0.31
CA PHE A 57 0.64 -1.99 0.45
C PHE A 57 0.73 -3.05 -0.66
N LEU A 58 -0.39 -3.55 -1.17
CA LEU A 58 -0.42 -4.42 -2.33
C LEU A 58 0.14 -3.72 -3.57
N SER A 59 -0.32 -2.50 -3.85
CA SER A 59 0.17 -1.68 -4.97
C SER A 59 1.66 -1.36 -4.83
N ILE A 60 2.12 -1.02 -3.62
CA ILE A 60 3.54 -0.81 -3.33
C ILE A 60 4.34 -2.07 -3.64
N GLY A 61 3.86 -3.24 -3.18
CA GLY A 61 4.48 -4.53 -3.49
C GLY A 61 4.63 -4.76 -4.99
N ILE A 62 3.56 -4.53 -5.77
CA ILE A 62 3.57 -4.66 -7.23
C ILE A 62 4.57 -3.69 -7.88
N ILE A 63 4.58 -2.42 -7.48
CA ILE A 63 5.51 -1.41 -7.99
C ILE A 63 6.96 -1.85 -7.75
N PHE A 64 7.29 -2.31 -6.54
CA PHE A 64 8.64 -2.75 -6.22
C PHE A 64 9.02 -4.06 -6.91
N SER A 65 8.08 -4.99 -7.09
CA SER A 65 8.32 -6.20 -7.90
C SER A 65 8.61 -5.87 -9.36
N LEU A 66 7.87 -4.94 -9.96
CA LEU A 66 8.11 -4.48 -11.34
C LEU A 66 9.49 -3.83 -11.49
N ASN A 67 9.86 -2.93 -10.58
CA ASN A 67 11.20 -2.32 -10.59
C ASN A 67 12.32 -3.36 -10.35
N ALA A 68 12.09 -4.38 -9.54
CA ALA A 68 13.04 -5.48 -9.37
C ALA A 68 13.23 -6.26 -10.68
N LEU A 69 12.14 -6.56 -11.41
CA LEU A 69 12.19 -7.20 -12.71
C LEU A 69 12.92 -6.31 -13.74
N ASP A 70 12.62 -5.01 -13.77
CA ASP A 70 13.30 -4.08 -14.67
C ASP A 70 14.81 -4.01 -14.39
N ALA A 71 15.22 -4.03 -13.12
CA ALA A 71 16.63 -4.06 -12.74
C ALA A 71 17.36 -5.37 -13.15
N LEU A 72 16.63 -6.43 -13.48
CA LEU A 72 17.17 -7.72 -13.94
C LEU A 72 17.13 -7.85 -15.47
N PHE A 73 16.03 -7.43 -16.09
CA PHE A 73 15.75 -7.67 -17.52
C PHE A 73 15.91 -6.42 -18.40
N LYS A 74 16.02 -5.22 -17.81
CA LYS A 74 16.21 -3.91 -18.48
C LYS A 74 15.20 -3.67 -19.59
N GLN A 75 13.93 -3.64 -19.23
CA GLN A 75 12.84 -3.68 -20.21
C GLN A 75 12.06 -2.36 -20.21
N ASP A 76 12.13 -1.64 -21.32
CA ASP A 76 11.69 -0.24 -21.43
C ASP A 76 10.20 0.00 -21.13
N TRP A 77 9.34 -1.02 -21.24
CA TRP A 77 7.90 -0.87 -20.95
C TRP A 77 7.55 -0.88 -19.47
N ILE A 78 8.45 -1.34 -18.60
CA ILE A 78 8.12 -1.50 -17.18
C ILE A 78 7.98 -0.14 -16.49
N PHE A 79 8.88 0.80 -16.79
CA PHE A 79 8.87 2.13 -16.21
C PHE A 79 7.52 2.88 -16.42
N PRO A 80 6.97 3.01 -17.64
CA PRO A 80 5.67 3.66 -17.81
C PRO A 80 4.53 2.93 -17.09
N VAL A 81 4.55 1.59 -17.03
CA VAL A 81 3.55 0.82 -16.27
C VAL A 81 3.62 1.12 -14.77
N VAL A 82 4.82 1.19 -14.20
CA VAL A 82 5.03 1.59 -12.80
C VAL A 82 4.44 2.96 -12.52
N ILE A 83 4.66 3.94 -13.40
CA ILE A 83 4.12 5.29 -13.25
C ILE A 83 2.58 5.28 -13.26
N VAL A 84 1.95 4.53 -14.17
CA VAL A 84 0.49 4.40 -14.22
C VAL A 84 -0.06 3.80 -12.93
N ILE A 85 0.56 2.73 -12.42
CA ILE A 85 0.13 2.09 -11.15
C ILE A 85 0.32 3.05 -9.97
N ALA A 86 1.41 3.80 -9.93
CA ALA A 86 1.67 4.79 -8.87
C ALA A 86 0.61 5.89 -8.84
N ILE A 87 0.29 6.48 -10.01
CA ILE A 87 -0.78 7.48 -10.13
C ILE A 87 -2.12 6.89 -9.71
N GLY A 88 -2.46 5.70 -10.19
CA GLY A 88 -3.69 5.00 -9.81
C GLY A 88 -3.78 4.74 -8.31
N THR A 89 -2.66 4.41 -7.67
CA THR A 89 -2.57 4.19 -6.22
C THR A 89 -2.82 5.47 -5.43
N ILE A 90 -2.26 6.60 -5.87
CA ILE A 90 -2.49 7.91 -5.26
C ILE A 90 -3.96 8.31 -5.39
N ILE A 91 -4.54 8.19 -6.60
CA ILE A 91 -5.96 8.49 -6.84
C ILE A 91 -6.84 7.63 -5.94
N TYR A 92 -6.58 6.31 -5.89
CA TYR A 92 -7.30 5.41 -5.02
C TYR A 92 -7.16 5.81 -3.54
N ALA A 93 -5.96 6.17 -3.07
CA ALA A 93 -5.72 6.59 -1.70
C ALA A 93 -6.58 7.81 -1.32
N ILE A 94 -6.64 8.82 -2.20
CA ILE A 94 -7.42 10.04 -1.99
C ILE A 94 -8.91 9.71 -2.00
N VAL A 95 -9.41 9.06 -3.05
CA VAL A 95 -10.85 8.75 -3.21
C VAL A 95 -11.34 7.86 -2.07
N SER A 96 -10.59 6.82 -1.71
CA SER A 96 -10.96 5.95 -0.60
C SER A 96 -10.96 6.69 0.74
N SER A 97 -10.03 7.61 0.99
CA SER A 97 -10.04 8.42 2.22
C SER A 97 -11.31 9.27 2.33
N VAL A 98 -11.68 9.96 1.25
CA VAL A 98 -12.90 10.78 1.19
C VAL A 98 -14.16 9.91 1.39
N VAL A 99 -14.21 8.73 0.79
CA VAL A 99 -15.36 7.81 0.94
C VAL A 99 -15.46 7.27 2.37
N ILE A 100 -14.33 6.96 3.01
CA ILE A 100 -14.33 6.48 4.40
C ILE A 100 -14.79 7.59 5.35
N GLU A 101 -14.35 8.82 5.13
CA GLU A 101 -14.76 9.97 5.94
C GLU A 101 -16.25 10.30 5.79
N LYS A 102 -16.79 10.24 4.56
CA LYS A 102 -18.23 10.45 4.32
C LYS A 102 -19.14 9.37 4.91
N ARG A 103 -18.59 8.20 5.25
CA ARG A 103 -19.32 7.06 5.84
C ARG A 103 -19.14 6.97 7.36
N LYS A 104 -18.39 7.88 7.96
CA LYS A 104 -18.11 7.97 9.39
C LYS A 104 -19.25 8.70 10.10
#